data_AF-A0AAX1QMW8-F1
#
_entry.id   AF-A0AAX1QMW8-F1
#
_cell.length_a   1.000
_cell.length_b   1.000
_cell.length_c   1.000
_cell.angle_alpha   90.00
_cell.angle_beta   90.00
_cell.angle_gamma   90.00
#
_symmetry.space_group_name_H-M   'P 1'
#
loop_
_entity.id
_entity.type
_entity.pdbx_description
1 polymer ?
#
loop_
_entity_poly.entity_id
_entity_poly.type
_entity_poly.pdbx_seq_one_letter_code
_entity_poly.pdbx_strand_id
1 'polypeptide(L)'
;MSDILYDSGVLSDVDIREFWGKGIEIDTYQKGDWAFDLDKQLQLGSIDLRFRPDYKKFNLNEKDTIKYDSILQKRYTTPYDLDVDENLVLNPGDVVLTTTLETVRLSEEFAGILTGRSSIARLGIMVHCCQEFINPGHGQPIPLQLINLSPRTVELDRRIPICQLVILKLRTPSSGRYKESIRAKYSEETDAQESKVYEDIPCPIHNKDGSLTQAKMEPSKAVHKENDLTSQKEDIENSSQKIFANNIKLKTLLNHYLTPFLPSLIMGLFITPFFISFVNKMTLLDFLTQMQSAPLSIIIAILLFILYIFLKKE
;
A
#
# COMPACT_ATOMS: atom_id res chain seq x y z
N MET A 1 4.87 23.34 -28.53
CA MET A 1 4.70 21.97 -28.02
C MET A 1 4.89 22.08 -26.53
N SER A 2 3.83 22.46 -25.81
CA SER A 2 3.88 22.79 -24.39
C SER A 2 4.24 21.54 -23.59
N ASP A 3 5.21 21.70 -22.69
CA ASP A 3 5.67 20.69 -21.74
C ASP A 3 4.49 20.02 -21.05
N ILE A 4 4.23 18.75 -21.36
CA ILE A 4 3.33 17.90 -20.58
C ILE A 4 4.09 17.58 -19.29
N LEU A 5 4.03 18.51 -18.34
CA LEU A 5 4.37 18.25 -16.95
C LEU A 5 3.43 17.13 -16.47
N TYR A 6 3.99 16.09 -15.85
CA TYR A 6 3.27 14.87 -15.45
C TYR A 6 2.08 15.19 -14.53
N ASP A 7 0.86 15.26 -15.09
CA ASP A 7 -0.42 15.55 -14.41
C ASP A 7 -0.99 14.30 -13.71
N SER A 8 -0.20 13.73 -12.81
CA SER A 8 -0.59 12.57 -11.99
C SER A 8 0.12 12.59 -10.65
N GLY A 9 -0.58 12.21 -9.59
CA GLY A 9 -0.05 12.28 -8.23
C GLY A 9 -1.15 12.39 -7.19
N VAL A 10 -0.74 12.62 -5.94
CA VAL A 10 -1.65 12.91 -4.84
C VAL A 10 -2.22 14.32 -5.02
N LEU A 11 -3.54 14.44 -4.87
CA LEU A 11 -4.24 15.72 -5.02
C LEU A 11 -4.18 16.54 -3.73
N SER A 12 -3.89 17.84 -3.88
CA SER A 12 -4.07 18.83 -2.82
C SER A 12 -5.54 19.23 -2.66
N ASP A 13 -5.86 20.01 -1.64
CA ASP A 13 -7.20 20.58 -1.45
C ASP A 13 -7.65 21.49 -2.61
N VAL A 14 -6.70 22.17 -3.28
CA VAL A 14 -6.98 22.98 -4.47
C VAL A 14 -7.38 22.08 -5.64
N ASP A 15 -6.63 21.02 -5.88
CA ASP A 15 -6.90 20.09 -6.97
C ASP A 15 -8.19 19.29 -6.73
N ILE A 16 -8.45 18.87 -5.48
CA ILE A 16 -9.69 18.19 -5.10
C ILE A 16 -10.90 19.08 -5.42
N ARG A 17 -10.84 20.38 -5.13
CA ARG A 17 -11.91 21.33 -5.50
C ARG A 17 -12.05 21.49 -7.01
N GLU A 18 -10.95 21.49 -7.75
CA GLU A 18 -10.98 21.61 -9.21
C GLU A 18 -11.68 20.41 -9.88
N PHE A 19 -11.40 19.20 -9.39
CA PHE A 19 -11.96 17.94 -9.90
C PHE A 19 -13.28 17.54 -9.23
N TRP A 20 -13.79 18.32 -8.27
CA TRP A 20 -15.07 18.06 -7.62
C TRP A 20 -16.22 18.11 -8.63
N GLY A 21 -17.02 17.04 -8.72
CA GLY A 21 -18.05 16.87 -9.75
C GLY A 21 -17.52 16.59 -11.16
N LYS A 22 -16.20 16.48 -11.35
CA LYS A 22 -15.54 16.08 -12.60
C LYS A 22 -14.81 14.74 -12.43
N GLY A 23 -15.49 13.79 -11.78
CA GLY A 23 -14.95 12.46 -11.49
C GLY A 23 -14.59 12.21 -10.02
N ILE A 24 -14.72 13.20 -9.14
CA ILE A 24 -14.69 13.02 -7.69
C ILE A 24 -16.04 13.48 -7.13
N GLU A 25 -16.78 12.56 -6.52
CA GLU A 25 -18.05 12.84 -5.87
C GLU A 25 -18.16 12.06 -4.56
N ILE A 26 -18.56 12.74 -3.49
CA ILE A 26 -18.81 12.11 -2.19
C ILE A 26 -20.14 12.64 -1.66
N ASP A 27 -21.03 11.74 -1.25
CA ASP A 27 -22.30 12.05 -0.62
C ASP A 27 -22.57 11.11 0.55
N THR A 28 -23.59 11.43 1.34
CA THR A 28 -24.10 10.57 2.41
C THR A 28 -25.54 10.15 2.10
N TYR A 29 -25.96 8.99 2.59
CA TYR A 29 -27.36 8.58 2.51
C TYR A 29 -28.26 9.38 3.47
N GLN A 30 -27.69 9.91 4.56
CA GLN A 30 -28.38 10.77 5.53
C GLN A 30 -28.35 12.24 5.10
N LYS A 31 -29.45 12.96 5.36
CA LYS A 31 -29.61 14.40 5.07
C LYS A 31 -29.52 15.24 6.35
N GLY A 32 -29.45 16.56 6.20
CA GLY A 32 -29.38 17.50 7.32
C GLY A 32 -27.97 17.59 7.89
N ASP A 33 -27.85 17.53 9.21
CA ASP A 33 -26.56 17.67 9.91
C ASP A 33 -25.54 16.56 9.59
N TRP A 34 -26.03 15.45 9.06
CA TRP A 34 -25.22 14.30 8.64
C TRP A 34 -24.79 14.36 7.17
N ALA A 35 -25.25 15.37 6.42
CA ALA A 35 -24.86 15.55 5.03
C ALA A 35 -23.33 15.69 4.91
N PHE A 36 -22.77 15.17 3.82
CA PHE A 36 -21.38 15.46 3.47
C PHE A 36 -21.22 16.96 3.18
N ASP A 37 -20.19 17.57 3.78
CA ASP A 37 -19.85 18.98 3.57
C ASP A 37 -18.37 19.08 3.22
N LEU A 38 -18.09 19.40 1.95
CA LEU A 38 -16.73 19.48 1.44
C LEU A 38 -15.89 20.51 2.21
N ASP A 39 -16.45 21.68 2.51
CA ASP A 39 -15.68 22.75 3.17
C ASP A 39 -15.32 22.41 4.61
N LYS A 40 -16.10 21.55 5.27
CA LYS A 40 -15.81 21.07 6.63
C LYS A 40 -14.91 19.84 6.66
N GLN A 41 -15.01 18.95 5.68
CA GLN A 41 -14.31 17.66 5.67
C GLN A 41 -13.01 17.68 4.86
N LEU A 42 -12.83 18.65 3.96
CA LEU A 42 -11.61 18.79 3.18
C LEU A 42 -10.45 19.30 4.04
N GLN A 43 -9.36 18.54 4.04
CA GLN A 43 -8.05 18.91 4.55
C GLN A 43 -7.12 19.28 3.38
N LEU A 44 -5.91 19.74 3.67
CA LEU A 44 -4.92 20.20 2.68
C LEU A 44 -4.53 19.16 1.60
N GLY A 45 -4.80 17.87 1.82
CA GLY A 45 -4.54 16.81 0.85
C GLY A 45 -5.32 15.52 1.11
N SER A 46 -6.40 15.60 1.88
CA SER A 46 -7.24 14.46 2.21
C SER A 46 -8.67 14.91 2.54
N ILE A 47 -9.60 13.98 2.56
CA ILE A 47 -10.99 14.22 2.94
C ILE A 47 -11.30 13.35 4.16
N ASP A 48 -11.67 13.98 5.27
CA ASP A 48 -12.07 13.31 6.50
C ASP A 48 -13.41 12.58 6.29
N LEU A 49 -13.48 11.29 6.66
CA LEU A 49 -14.67 10.43 6.52
C LEU A 49 -15.12 9.88 7.88
N ARG A 50 -16.42 9.65 8.03
CA ARG A 50 -17.07 9.16 9.26
C ARG A 50 -17.45 7.69 9.09
N PHE A 51 -17.84 7.03 10.18
CA PHE A 51 -18.32 5.65 10.15
C PHE A 51 -19.85 5.59 10.26
N ARG A 52 -20.43 4.48 9.80
CA ARG A 52 -21.88 4.23 9.88
C ARG A 52 -22.33 3.69 11.25
N PRO A 53 -23.59 3.94 11.64
CA PRO A 53 -24.14 3.38 12.88
C PRO A 53 -24.32 1.86 12.82
N ASP A 54 -24.53 1.28 11.64
CA ASP A 54 -24.57 -0.17 11.46
C ASP A 54 -23.16 -0.76 11.43
N TYR A 55 -22.98 -1.82 12.23
CA TYR A 55 -21.71 -2.52 12.33
C TYR A 55 -21.89 -4.01 12.67
N LYS A 56 -20.84 -4.79 12.46
CA LYS A 56 -20.79 -6.21 12.81
C LYS A 56 -19.60 -6.47 13.73
N LYS A 57 -19.85 -7.13 14.86
CA LYS A 57 -18.80 -7.54 15.79
C LYS A 57 -18.42 -8.99 15.54
N PHE A 58 -17.12 -9.31 15.62
CA PHE A 58 -16.67 -10.70 15.54
C PHE A 58 -17.04 -11.45 16.83
N ASN A 59 -17.68 -12.61 16.68
CA ASN A 59 -18.12 -13.45 17.79
C ASN A 59 -17.19 -14.65 17.98
N LEU A 60 -15.89 -14.39 18.08
CA LEU A 60 -14.88 -15.44 18.14
C LEU A 60 -14.09 -15.31 19.43
N ASN A 61 -13.92 -16.43 20.12
CA ASN A 61 -12.95 -16.53 21.20
C ASN A 61 -11.55 -16.67 20.59
N GLU A 62 -10.51 -16.37 21.39
CA GLU A 62 -9.11 -16.46 20.94
C GLU A 62 -8.70 -17.83 20.37
N LYS A 63 -9.43 -18.90 20.74
CA LYS A 63 -9.16 -20.28 20.32
C LYS A 63 -9.99 -20.72 19.11
N ASP A 64 -10.95 -19.92 18.69
CA ASP A 64 -11.84 -20.29 17.60
C ASP A 64 -11.13 -20.14 16.25
N THR A 65 -11.26 -21.17 15.42
CA THR A 65 -10.74 -21.15 14.05
C THR A 65 -11.89 -20.82 13.10
N ILE A 66 -11.73 -19.76 12.31
CA ILE A 66 -12.66 -19.45 11.23
C ILE A 66 -12.48 -20.49 10.12
N LYS A 67 -13.39 -21.47 10.08
CA LYS A 67 -13.45 -22.47 9.02
C LYS A 67 -14.13 -21.91 7.78
N TYR A 68 -13.81 -22.48 6.62
CA TYR A 68 -14.38 -22.06 5.33
C TYR A 68 -15.93 -22.08 5.32
N ASP A 69 -16.54 -23.12 5.88
CA ASP A 69 -18.00 -23.22 6.00
C ASP A 69 -18.60 -22.08 6.82
N SER A 70 -17.91 -21.65 7.88
CA SER A 70 -18.32 -20.50 8.69
C SER A 70 -18.23 -19.20 7.91
N ILE A 71 -17.27 -19.06 7.00
CA ILE A 71 -17.14 -17.90 6.10
C ILE A 71 -18.32 -17.86 5.13
N LEU A 72 -18.58 -18.98 4.44
CA LEU A 72 -19.70 -19.12 3.49
C LEU A 72 -21.05 -18.81 4.14
N GLN A 73 -21.26 -19.29 5.37
CA GLN A 73 -22.51 -19.11 6.10
C GLN A 73 -22.53 -17.81 6.92
N LYS A 74 -21.45 -17.01 6.88
CA LYS A 74 -21.29 -15.76 7.63
C LYS A 74 -21.46 -15.92 9.16
N ARG A 75 -21.20 -17.11 9.70
CA ARG A 75 -21.41 -17.48 11.11
C ARG A 75 -20.22 -17.14 12.01
N TYR A 76 -19.70 -15.93 11.88
CA TYR A 76 -18.56 -15.46 12.70
C TYR A 76 -18.70 -13.99 13.12
N THR A 77 -19.79 -13.33 12.71
CA THR A 77 -20.10 -11.97 13.13
C THR A 77 -21.56 -11.86 13.57
N THR A 78 -21.87 -10.89 14.43
CA THR A 78 -23.25 -10.47 14.74
C THR A 78 -23.45 -9.01 14.37
N PRO A 79 -24.57 -8.66 13.71
CA PRO A 79 -24.92 -7.28 13.41
C PRO A 79 -25.43 -6.54 14.64
N TYR A 80 -25.11 -5.27 14.70
CA TYR A 80 -25.55 -4.28 15.68
C TYR A 80 -25.85 -2.97 14.93
N ASP A 81 -26.68 -2.13 15.53
CA ASP A 81 -26.99 -0.79 15.05
C ASP A 81 -26.97 0.16 16.24
N LEU A 82 -26.37 1.32 16.07
CA LEU A 82 -26.29 2.35 17.11
C LEU A 82 -27.51 3.27 17.02
N ASP A 83 -28.17 3.49 18.16
CA ASP A 83 -29.21 4.50 18.23
C ASP A 83 -28.66 5.92 18.00
N VAL A 84 -29.55 6.90 17.80
CA VAL A 84 -29.19 8.27 17.39
C VAL A 84 -28.17 8.93 18.33
N ASP A 85 -28.29 8.66 19.62
CA ASP A 85 -27.50 9.27 20.68
C ASP A 85 -26.45 8.30 21.28
N GLU A 86 -26.27 7.13 20.66
CA GLU A 86 -25.29 6.14 21.11
C GLU A 86 -23.93 6.31 20.42
N ASN A 87 -22.88 6.05 21.20
CA ASN A 87 -21.50 6.03 20.73
C ASN A 87 -21.04 4.58 20.55
N LEU A 88 -20.11 4.37 19.61
CA LEU A 88 -19.49 3.08 19.41
C LEU A 88 -18.48 2.80 20.54
N VAL A 89 -18.76 1.78 21.35
CA VAL A 89 -17.86 1.35 22.43
C VAL A 89 -17.00 0.18 21.95
N LEU A 90 -15.69 0.37 21.91
CA LEU A 90 -14.69 -0.65 21.56
C LEU A 90 -13.90 -1.05 22.81
N ASN A 91 -14.08 -2.29 23.28
CA ASN A 91 -13.27 -2.86 24.36
C ASN A 91 -11.90 -3.31 23.84
N PRO A 92 -10.90 -3.50 24.71
CA PRO A 92 -9.60 -4.04 24.30
C PRO A 92 -9.75 -5.34 23.52
N GLY A 93 -9.14 -5.42 22.33
CA GLY A 93 -9.21 -6.58 21.44
C GLY A 93 -10.49 -6.67 20.60
N ASP A 94 -11.46 -5.78 20.79
CA ASP A 94 -12.66 -5.77 19.94
C ASP A 94 -12.28 -5.48 18.48
N VAL A 95 -12.89 -6.26 17.59
CA VAL A 95 -12.82 -6.10 16.14
C VAL A 95 -14.24 -5.87 15.63
N VAL A 96 -14.45 -4.76 14.93
CA VAL A 96 -15.74 -4.34 14.38
C VAL A 96 -15.60 -4.08 12.88
N LEU A 97 -16.52 -4.60 12.09
CA LEU A 97 -16.69 -4.27 10.67
C LEU A 97 -17.81 -3.22 10.55
N THR A 98 -17.53 -2.12 9.88
CA THR A 98 -18.52 -1.10 9.51
C THR A 98 -18.16 -0.59 8.11
N THR A 99 -18.79 0.48 7.63
CA THR A 99 -18.34 1.18 6.43
C THR A 99 -18.31 2.68 6.69
N THR A 100 -17.79 3.45 5.75
CA THR A 100 -17.87 4.91 5.81
C THR A 100 -19.32 5.37 5.73
N LEU A 101 -19.65 6.43 6.45
CA LEU A 101 -20.97 7.08 6.34
C LEU A 101 -21.18 7.61 4.91
N GLU A 102 -20.10 8.10 4.33
CA GLU A 102 -20.01 8.61 2.99
C GLU A 102 -19.90 7.49 1.93
N THR A 103 -20.56 7.68 0.78
CA THR A 103 -20.34 6.91 -0.44
C THR A 103 -19.34 7.65 -1.32
N VAL A 104 -18.22 7.01 -1.63
CA VAL A 104 -17.14 7.61 -2.42
C VAL A 104 -17.27 7.16 -3.86
N ARG A 105 -17.48 8.10 -4.78
CA ARG A 105 -17.52 7.87 -6.23
C ARG A 105 -16.29 8.50 -6.89
N LEU A 106 -15.50 7.64 -7.52
CA LEU A 106 -14.32 8.04 -8.30
C LEU A 106 -14.51 7.62 -9.75
N SER A 107 -14.11 8.47 -10.69
CA SER A 107 -13.98 8.07 -12.10
C SER A 107 -12.78 7.15 -12.31
N GLU A 108 -12.62 6.70 -13.54
CA GLU A 108 -11.51 5.87 -14.00
C GLU A 108 -10.16 6.59 -13.97
N GLU A 109 -10.17 7.92 -13.80
CA GLU A 109 -8.98 8.76 -13.72
C GLU A 109 -8.40 8.85 -12.31
N PHE A 110 -9.17 8.46 -11.28
CA PHE A 110 -8.79 8.64 -9.89
C PHE A 110 -8.76 7.31 -9.14
N ALA A 111 -7.84 7.19 -8.20
CA ALA A 111 -7.81 6.16 -7.18
C ALA A 111 -7.79 6.81 -5.80
N GLY A 112 -7.99 6.03 -4.76
CA GLY A 112 -7.93 6.51 -3.37
C GLY A 112 -7.01 5.66 -2.51
N ILE A 113 -6.49 6.25 -1.44
CA ILE A 113 -5.87 5.55 -0.32
C ILE A 113 -6.61 5.99 0.94
N LEU A 114 -7.24 5.03 1.60
CA LEU A 114 -7.87 5.23 2.90
C LEU A 114 -6.82 5.09 4.00
N THR A 115 -6.71 6.08 4.87
CA THR A 115 -5.80 6.06 6.01
C THR A 115 -6.52 6.37 7.30
N GLY A 116 -6.01 5.88 8.43
CA GLY A 116 -6.47 6.31 9.75
C GLY A 116 -6.10 7.77 10.05
N ARG A 117 -6.84 8.41 10.95
CA ARG A 117 -6.47 9.74 11.47
C ARG A 117 -5.53 9.61 12.65
N SER A 118 -4.56 10.52 12.77
CA SER A 118 -3.59 10.50 13.87
C SER A 118 -4.25 10.55 15.24
N SER A 119 -5.34 11.32 15.38
CA SER A 119 -6.10 11.40 16.63
C SER A 119 -6.71 10.06 17.06
N ILE A 120 -7.17 9.25 16.11
CA ILE A 120 -7.74 7.92 16.35
C ILE A 120 -6.63 6.90 16.66
N ALA A 121 -5.54 6.95 15.91
CA ALA A 121 -4.38 6.09 16.13
C ALA A 121 -3.75 6.29 17.53
N ARG A 122 -3.77 7.53 18.07
CA ARG A 122 -3.29 7.84 19.42
C ARG A 122 -4.14 7.23 20.54
N LEU A 123 -5.38 6.84 20.26
CA LEU A 123 -6.21 6.07 21.16
C LEU A 123 -5.93 4.56 21.09
N GLY A 124 -5.02 4.13 20.20
CA GLY A 124 -4.74 2.72 19.93
C GLY A 124 -5.81 2.06 19.05
N ILE A 125 -6.60 2.85 18.30
CA ILE A 125 -7.60 2.35 17.38
C ILE A 125 -7.04 2.31 15.96
N MET A 126 -7.10 1.13 15.32
CA MET A 126 -6.79 0.92 13.92
C MET A 126 -8.08 0.90 13.10
N VAL A 127 -8.10 1.53 11.91
CA VAL A 127 -9.34 1.83 11.16
C VAL A 127 -9.52 0.98 9.89
N HIS A 128 -8.46 0.31 9.44
CA HIS A 128 -8.50 -0.67 8.36
C HIS A 128 -7.48 -1.78 8.63
N CYS A 129 -7.74 -2.98 8.12
CA CYS A 129 -6.80 -4.10 8.18
C CYS A 129 -6.34 -4.45 6.76
N CYS A 130 -5.18 -3.93 6.36
CA CYS A 130 -4.41 -4.39 5.20
C CYS A 130 -4.97 -4.11 3.79
N GLN A 131 -6.13 -3.48 3.64
CA GLN A 131 -6.57 -2.92 2.35
C GLN A 131 -6.86 -1.43 2.48
N GLU A 132 -5.95 -0.61 1.99
CA GLU A 132 -6.06 0.85 1.96
C GLU A 132 -6.42 1.40 0.58
N PHE A 133 -6.17 0.62 -0.49
CA PHE A 133 -6.33 1.08 -1.85
C PHE A 133 -7.79 1.00 -2.33
N ILE A 134 -8.30 2.14 -2.82
CA ILE A 134 -9.62 2.31 -3.43
C ILE A 134 -9.44 2.37 -4.95
N ASN A 135 -10.10 1.45 -5.65
CA ASN A 135 -9.93 1.27 -7.08
C ASN A 135 -10.55 2.42 -7.91
N PRO A 136 -10.05 2.66 -9.13
CA PRO A 136 -10.70 3.57 -10.07
C PRO A 136 -12.10 3.09 -10.46
N GLY A 137 -13.04 4.03 -10.61
CA GLY A 137 -14.45 3.67 -10.82
C GLY A 137 -15.16 3.09 -9.59
N HIS A 138 -14.64 3.34 -8.38
CA HIS A 138 -15.32 3.00 -7.12
C HIS A 138 -16.60 3.83 -6.96
N GLY A 139 -17.59 3.31 -6.24
CA GLY A 139 -18.89 3.98 -6.11
C GLY A 139 -19.78 3.41 -5.01
N GLN A 140 -19.16 3.05 -3.88
CA GLN A 140 -19.77 2.42 -2.72
C GLN A 140 -19.26 3.12 -1.44
N PRO A 141 -19.92 2.92 -0.29
CA PRO A 141 -19.28 3.13 1.01
C PRO A 141 -18.02 2.26 1.14
N ILE A 142 -16.98 2.79 1.77
CA ILE A 142 -15.72 2.07 1.93
C ILE A 142 -15.81 1.19 3.17
N PRO A 143 -15.55 -0.13 3.07
CA PRO A 143 -15.49 -1.01 4.24
C PRO A 143 -14.41 -0.60 5.22
N LEU A 144 -14.74 -0.56 6.50
CA LEU A 144 -13.86 -0.23 7.60
C LEU A 144 -13.76 -1.40 8.57
N GLN A 145 -12.56 -1.62 9.10
CA GLN A 145 -12.34 -2.57 10.19
C GLN A 145 -11.71 -1.83 11.36
N LEU A 146 -12.50 -1.59 12.39
CA LEU A 146 -12.07 -0.92 13.60
C LEU A 146 -11.53 -1.96 14.59
N ILE A 147 -10.30 -1.78 15.05
CA ILE A 147 -9.64 -2.67 16.01
C ILE A 147 -9.10 -1.85 17.17
N ASN A 148 -9.50 -2.19 18.40
CA ASN A 148 -8.92 -1.59 19.59
C ASN A 148 -7.70 -2.40 20.05
N LEU A 149 -6.51 -1.86 19.76
CA LEU A 149 -5.23 -2.41 20.19
C LEU A 149 -4.79 -1.87 21.56
N SER A 150 -5.53 -0.92 22.13
CA SER A 150 -5.23 -0.34 23.43
C SER A 150 -5.75 -1.24 24.56
N PRO A 151 -5.15 -1.16 25.77
CA PRO A 151 -5.63 -1.88 26.94
C PRO A 151 -6.84 -1.22 27.61
N ARG A 152 -7.44 -0.17 27.01
CA ARG A 152 -8.58 0.56 27.57
C ARG A 152 -9.77 0.51 26.62
N THR A 153 -10.97 0.53 27.18
CA THR A 153 -12.18 0.76 26.39
C THR A 153 -12.16 2.18 25.83
N VAL A 154 -12.48 2.30 24.55
CA VAL A 154 -12.56 3.58 23.82
C VAL A 154 -13.98 3.75 23.32
N GLU A 155 -14.55 4.92 23.58
CA GLU A 155 -15.85 5.33 23.08
C GLU A 155 -15.66 6.31 21.93
N LEU A 156 -16.33 6.05 20.80
CA LEU A 156 -16.22 6.83 19.57
C LEU A 156 -17.58 7.40 19.20
N ASP A 157 -17.64 8.72 19.15
CA ASP A 157 -18.82 9.45 18.68
C ASP A 157 -18.96 9.29 17.17
N ARG A 158 -20.15 8.95 16.69
CA ARG A 158 -20.42 8.79 15.25
C ARG A 158 -20.24 10.08 14.43
N ARG A 159 -20.22 11.26 15.08
CA ARG A 159 -19.98 12.57 14.45
C ARG A 159 -18.51 12.79 14.10
N ILE A 160 -17.58 12.14 14.81
CA ILE A 160 -16.16 12.40 14.57
C ILE A 160 -15.67 11.65 13.33
N PRO A 161 -14.87 12.29 12.46
CA PRO A 161 -14.22 11.56 11.38
C PRO A 161 -13.26 10.52 11.94
N ILE A 162 -13.28 9.31 11.37
CA ILE A 162 -12.48 8.18 11.86
C ILE A 162 -11.27 7.90 10.96
N CYS A 163 -11.43 8.13 9.65
CA CYS A 163 -10.42 7.95 8.62
C CYS A 163 -10.39 9.17 7.72
N GLN A 164 -9.41 9.18 6.82
CA GLN A 164 -9.27 10.18 5.79
C GLN A 164 -8.91 9.51 4.46
N LEU A 165 -9.48 10.04 3.38
CA LEU A 165 -9.26 9.58 2.02
C LEU A 165 -8.24 10.50 1.33
N VAL A 166 -7.15 9.92 0.85
CA VAL A 166 -6.17 10.58 -0.01
C VAL A 166 -6.50 10.21 -1.46
N ILE A 167 -6.66 11.19 -2.34
CA ILE A 167 -7.03 10.95 -3.74
C ILE A 167 -5.79 11.04 -4.63
N LEU A 168 -5.67 10.12 -5.57
CA LEU A 168 -4.59 10.06 -6.55
C LEU A 168 -5.15 10.17 -7.96
N LYS A 169 -4.61 11.11 -8.76
CA LYS A 169 -4.86 11.14 -10.20
C LYS A 169 -3.92 10.16 -10.89
N LEU A 170 -4.49 9.27 -11.68
CA LEU A 170 -3.74 8.32 -12.48
C LEU A 170 -3.14 9.00 -13.71
N ARG A 171 -1.92 8.57 -14.08
CA ARG A 171 -1.28 9.04 -15.32
C ARG A 171 -2.06 8.67 -16.58
N THR A 172 -2.73 7.52 -16.54
CA THR A 172 -3.58 7.06 -17.62
C THR A 172 -4.84 6.49 -16.97
N PRO A 173 -6.04 6.88 -17.42
CA PRO A 173 -7.28 6.34 -16.87
C PRO A 173 -7.32 4.81 -16.96
N SER A 174 -7.95 4.19 -15.97
CA SER A 174 -8.23 2.75 -15.99
C SER A 174 -9.06 2.38 -17.22
N SER A 175 -8.87 1.17 -17.74
CA SER A 175 -9.63 0.66 -18.90
C SER A 175 -11.11 0.38 -18.60
N GLY A 176 -11.51 0.47 -17.33
CA GLY A 176 -12.89 0.27 -16.89
C GLY A 176 -13.07 0.61 -15.42
N ARG A 177 -14.32 0.56 -14.98
CA ARG A 177 -14.74 0.92 -13.63
C ARG A 177 -14.73 -0.29 -12.71
N TYR A 178 -14.26 -0.11 -11.48
CA TYR A 178 -14.35 -1.15 -10.45
C TYR A 178 -15.80 -1.62 -10.26
N LYS A 179 -16.76 -0.70 -10.20
CA LYS A 179 -18.18 -1.03 -10.03
C LYS A 179 -18.75 -1.96 -11.11
N GLU A 180 -18.18 -1.93 -12.31
CA GLU A 180 -18.62 -2.71 -13.47
C GLU A 180 -17.77 -3.97 -13.70
N SER A 181 -16.72 -4.16 -12.90
CA SER A 181 -15.77 -5.26 -13.07
C SER A 181 -16.37 -6.58 -12.60
N ILE A 182 -16.25 -7.62 -13.44
CA ILE A 182 -16.69 -9.00 -13.12
C ILE A 182 -15.97 -9.56 -11.88
N ARG A 183 -14.77 -9.06 -11.57
CA ARG A 183 -13.98 -9.48 -10.39
C ARG A 183 -14.25 -8.64 -9.15
N ALA A 184 -15.07 -7.60 -9.24
CA ALA A 184 -15.39 -6.74 -8.11
C ALA A 184 -16.45 -7.38 -7.21
N LYS A 185 -16.00 -8.17 -6.24
CA LYS A 185 -16.87 -8.86 -5.26
C LYS A 185 -17.74 -7.90 -4.44
N TYR A 186 -17.29 -6.65 -4.33
CA TYR A 186 -17.81 -5.66 -3.40
C TYR A 186 -18.39 -4.43 -4.12
N SER A 187 -18.68 -4.54 -5.43
CA SER A 187 -19.22 -3.44 -6.25
C SER A 187 -20.67 -3.05 -5.93
N GLU A 188 -21.40 -3.85 -5.16
CA GLU A 188 -22.79 -3.59 -4.81
C GLU A 188 -22.97 -3.40 -3.29
N GLU A 189 -21.87 -3.22 -2.55
CA GLU A 189 -21.93 -3.01 -1.11
C GLU A 189 -22.60 -1.69 -0.75
N THR A 190 -23.50 -1.76 0.23
CA THR A 190 -24.19 -0.60 0.80
C THR A 190 -24.07 -0.57 2.32
N ASP A 191 -23.72 -1.70 2.93
CA ASP A 191 -23.61 -1.96 4.36
C ASP A 191 -22.33 -2.75 4.66
N ALA A 192 -22.06 -2.98 5.95
CA ALA A 192 -20.92 -3.76 6.40
C ALA A 192 -21.06 -5.24 5.99
N GLN A 193 -20.45 -5.66 4.89
CA GLN A 193 -20.47 -7.07 4.47
C GLN A 193 -19.27 -7.86 4.98
N GLU A 194 -19.50 -9.16 5.16
CA GLU A 194 -18.49 -10.14 5.52
C GLU A 194 -17.61 -10.52 4.31
N SER A 195 -16.46 -11.12 4.59
CA SER A 195 -15.51 -11.54 3.56
C SER A 195 -16.13 -12.51 2.53
N LYS A 196 -15.95 -12.18 1.24
CA LYS A 196 -16.28 -13.02 0.07
C LYS A 196 -15.06 -13.76 -0.48
N VAL A 197 -14.08 -14.07 0.38
CA VAL A 197 -12.87 -14.80 -0.03
C VAL A 197 -13.18 -16.16 -0.66
N TYR A 198 -14.32 -16.76 -0.33
CA TYR A 198 -14.78 -18.01 -0.93
C TYR A 198 -15.02 -17.93 -2.45
N GLU A 199 -15.26 -16.74 -2.99
CA GLU A 199 -15.42 -16.52 -4.44
C GLU A 199 -14.09 -16.60 -5.21
N ASP A 200 -12.94 -16.59 -4.51
CA ASP A 200 -11.63 -16.77 -5.15
C ASP A 200 -11.32 -18.23 -5.48
N ILE A 201 -12.05 -19.18 -4.90
CA ILE A 201 -11.79 -20.59 -5.18
C ILE A 201 -12.23 -20.86 -6.63
N PRO A 202 -11.29 -21.14 -7.56
CA PRO A 202 -11.69 -21.61 -8.87
C PRO A 202 -12.49 -22.89 -8.65
N CYS A 203 -13.72 -22.97 -9.16
CA CYS A 203 -14.55 -24.16 -9.03
C CYS A 203 -13.70 -25.42 -9.24
N PRO A 204 -13.78 -26.44 -8.36
CA PRO A 204 -13.34 -27.76 -8.76
C PRO A 204 -14.11 -28.09 -10.04
N ILE A 205 -13.39 -28.35 -11.13
CA ILE A 205 -14.02 -28.88 -12.33
C ILE A 205 -14.56 -30.25 -11.92
N HIS A 206 -15.85 -30.31 -11.58
CA HIS A 206 -16.54 -31.57 -11.42
C HIS A 206 -16.61 -32.21 -12.82
N ASN A 207 -15.77 -33.21 -13.06
CA ASN A 207 -16.09 -34.18 -14.10
C ASN A 207 -17.44 -34.82 -13.75
N LYS A 208 -18.21 -35.23 -14.76
CA LYS A 208 -19.53 -35.88 -14.58
C LYS A 208 -19.46 -37.20 -13.77
N ASP A 209 -18.28 -37.63 -13.35
CA ASP A 209 -17.96 -38.84 -12.60
C ASP A 209 -17.40 -38.59 -11.18
N GLY A 210 -17.31 -37.33 -10.71
CA GLY A 210 -17.00 -37.01 -9.30
C GLY A 210 -15.53 -37.17 -8.86
N SER A 211 -14.58 -37.28 -9.80
CA SER A 211 -13.15 -37.32 -9.48
C SER A 211 -12.48 -35.93 -9.47
N LEU A 212 -11.54 -35.70 -8.53
CA LEU A 212 -10.75 -34.46 -8.40
C LEU A 212 -9.46 -34.58 -9.23
N THR A 213 -9.26 -33.72 -10.24
CA THR A 213 -7.98 -33.59 -10.94
C THR A 213 -7.32 -32.24 -10.62
N GLN A 214 -6.04 -32.27 -10.26
CA GLN A 214 -5.21 -31.07 -10.16
C GLN A 214 -5.03 -30.46 -11.56
N ALA A 215 -5.43 -29.20 -11.73
CA ALA A 215 -5.29 -28.47 -12.98
C ALA A 215 -3.80 -28.28 -13.32
N LYS A 216 -3.36 -28.92 -14.40
CA LYS A 216 -2.04 -28.68 -15.02
C LYS A 216 -2.18 -27.43 -15.91
N MET A 217 -1.51 -26.34 -15.56
CA MET A 217 -1.40 -25.17 -16.45
C MET A 217 -0.51 -25.52 -17.64
N GLU A 218 -1.05 -25.46 -18.86
CA GLU A 218 -0.24 -25.47 -20.08
C GLU A 218 0.21 -24.04 -20.46
N PRO A 219 1.46 -23.85 -20.90
CA PRO A 219 1.96 -22.54 -21.31
C PRO A 219 1.41 -22.13 -22.68
N SER A 220 1.04 -20.86 -22.80
CA SER A 220 0.50 -20.25 -24.02
C SER A 220 1.50 -20.31 -25.18
N LYS A 221 1.05 -20.78 -26.35
CA LYS A 221 1.80 -20.81 -27.61
C LYS A 221 2.10 -19.39 -28.11
N ALA A 222 3.38 -19.04 -28.21
CA ALA A 222 3.85 -17.89 -28.97
C ALA A 222 3.95 -18.25 -30.47
N VAL A 223 3.42 -17.38 -31.33
CA VAL A 223 3.48 -17.50 -32.80
C VAL A 223 4.85 -17.00 -33.27
N HIS A 224 5.67 -17.87 -33.84
CA HIS A 224 6.90 -17.49 -34.54
C HIS A 224 6.60 -17.16 -36.01
N LYS A 225 7.02 -15.98 -36.45
CA LYS A 225 7.16 -15.60 -37.87
C LYS A 225 8.66 -15.58 -38.19
N GLU A 226 9.08 -16.38 -39.17
CA GLU A 226 10.42 -16.33 -39.77
C GLU A 226 10.61 -15.00 -40.52
N ASN A 227 11.80 -14.40 -40.43
CA ASN A 227 12.27 -13.38 -41.37
C ASN A 227 13.79 -13.49 -41.57
N ASP A 228 14.12 -13.77 -42.83
CA ASP A 228 15.19 -13.32 -43.73
C ASP A 228 16.55 -12.81 -43.19
N LEU A 229 17.63 -13.33 -43.78
CA LEU A 229 19.03 -13.27 -43.34
C LEU A 229 19.84 -12.09 -43.94
N THR A 230 19.20 -11.12 -44.59
CA THR A 230 19.90 -10.03 -45.30
C THR A 230 19.86 -8.67 -44.57
N SER A 231 19.03 -8.50 -43.52
CA SER A 231 19.03 -7.30 -42.66
C SER A 231 20.07 -7.33 -41.53
N GLN A 232 20.65 -8.50 -41.23
CA GLN A 232 21.48 -8.69 -40.04
C GLN A 232 22.85 -8.00 -40.07
N LYS A 233 23.35 -7.57 -41.23
CA LYS A 233 24.66 -6.87 -41.30
C LYS A 233 24.59 -5.37 -40.97
N GLU A 234 23.48 -4.69 -41.30
CA GLU A 234 23.30 -3.27 -40.95
C GLU A 234 22.88 -3.07 -39.48
N ASP A 235 22.19 -4.05 -38.88
CA ASP A 235 21.79 -4.02 -37.48
C ASP A 235 22.96 -4.19 -36.49
N ILE A 236 24.06 -4.85 -36.91
CA ILE A 236 25.23 -5.07 -36.04
C ILE A 236 26.04 -3.78 -35.84
N GLU A 237 26.21 -2.96 -36.88
CA GLU A 237 26.91 -1.66 -36.77
C GLU A 237 26.09 -0.64 -35.97
N ASN A 238 24.77 -0.58 -36.19
CA ASN A 238 23.87 0.27 -35.41
C ASN A 238 23.74 -0.19 -33.95
N SER A 239 23.72 -1.50 -33.68
CA SER A 239 23.69 -2.02 -32.30
C SER A 239 24.97 -1.67 -31.53
N SER A 240 26.13 -1.71 -32.19
CA SER A 240 27.42 -1.40 -31.57
C SER A 240 27.50 0.07 -31.10
N GLN A 241 27.01 1.01 -31.92
CA GLN A 241 26.92 2.42 -31.53
C GLN A 241 25.87 2.65 -30.44
N LYS A 242 24.73 1.95 -30.48
CA LYS A 242 23.66 2.04 -29.48
C LYS A 242 24.07 1.44 -28.13
N ILE A 243 24.87 0.37 -28.13
CA ILE A 243 25.49 -0.23 -26.93
C ILE A 243 26.52 0.73 -26.34
N PHE A 244 27.34 1.40 -27.15
CA PHE A 244 28.30 2.39 -26.68
C PHE A 244 27.62 3.62 -26.04
N ALA A 245 26.57 4.14 -26.69
CA ALA A 245 25.78 5.26 -26.16
C ALA A 245 25.02 4.89 -24.88
N ASN A 246 24.44 3.68 -24.81
CA ASN A 246 23.79 3.17 -23.60
C ASN A 246 24.80 2.94 -22.46
N ASN A 247 26.01 2.48 -22.75
CA ASN A 247 27.05 2.30 -21.73
C ASN A 247 27.49 3.65 -21.15
N ILE A 248 27.62 4.70 -21.96
CA ILE A 248 27.93 6.05 -21.47
C ILE A 248 26.77 6.56 -20.60
N LYS A 249 25.52 6.44 -21.07
CA LYS A 249 24.31 6.89 -20.35
C LYS A 249 24.09 6.13 -19.03
N LEU A 250 24.35 4.82 -19.03
CA LEU A 250 24.29 3.96 -17.85
C LEU A 250 25.39 4.30 -16.85
N LYS A 251 26.60 4.60 -17.32
CA LYS A 251 27.72 5.03 -16.48
C LYS A 251 27.43 6.39 -15.85
N THR A 252 26.80 7.32 -16.58
CA THR A 252 26.36 8.61 -16.03
C THR A 252 25.22 8.45 -15.02
N LEU A 253 24.24 7.56 -15.28
CA LEU A 253 23.14 7.27 -14.34
C LEU A 253 23.66 6.59 -13.07
N LEU A 254 24.48 5.56 -13.19
CA LEU A 254 25.15 4.91 -12.05
C LEU A 254 25.96 5.93 -11.25
N ASN A 255 26.71 6.80 -11.92
CA ASN A 255 27.54 7.80 -11.24
C ASN A 255 26.75 9.02 -10.69
N HIS A 256 25.47 9.18 -11.03
CA HIS A 256 24.61 10.21 -10.44
C HIS A 256 23.81 9.64 -9.25
N TYR A 257 23.37 8.39 -9.35
CA TYR A 257 22.49 7.76 -8.36
C TYR A 257 23.20 6.86 -7.35
N LEU A 258 24.35 6.24 -7.63
CA LEU A 258 25.06 5.39 -6.65
C LEU A 258 26.10 6.16 -5.84
N THR A 259 26.85 7.06 -6.48
CA THR A 259 27.99 7.79 -5.89
C THR A 259 27.67 8.59 -4.63
N PRO A 260 26.52 9.28 -4.49
CA PRO A 260 26.19 9.94 -3.23
C PRO A 260 25.89 8.97 -2.07
N PHE A 261 25.53 7.72 -2.36
CA PHE A 261 25.25 6.70 -1.33
C PHE A 261 26.42 5.74 -1.10
N LEU A 262 27.41 5.72 -2.00
CA LEU A 262 28.58 4.87 -1.93
C LEU A 262 29.38 5.05 -0.62
N PRO A 263 29.60 6.26 -0.08
CA PRO A 263 30.26 6.44 1.22
C PRO A 263 29.47 5.80 2.36
N SER A 264 28.14 5.95 2.38
CA SER A 264 27.26 5.36 3.40
C SER A 264 27.20 3.83 3.29
N LEU A 265 27.23 3.31 2.06
CA LEU A 265 27.27 1.87 1.78
C LEU A 265 28.60 1.26 2.23
N ILE A 266 29.72 1.97 1.99
CA ILE A 266 31.06 1.57 2.45
C ILE A 266 31.14 1.62 3.99
N MET A 267 30.60 2.67 4.62
CA MET A 267 30.49 2.76 6.08
C MET A 267 29.64 1.60 6.66
N GLY A 268 28.50 1.29 6.04
CA GLY A 268 27.59 0.24 6.46
C GLY A 268 28.18 -1.17 6.32
N LEU A 269 28.81 -1.47 5.18
CA LEU A 269 29.30 -2.82 4.87
C LEU A 269 30.67 -3.14 5.49
N PHE A 270 31.57 -2.16 5.59
CA PHE A 270 32.95 -2.40 6.02
C PHE A 270 33.26 -1.90 7.43
N ILE A 271 32.70 -0.75 7.82
CA ILE A 271 33.05 -0.10 9.09
C ILE A 271 32.11 -0.54 10.21
N THR A 272 30.83 -0.74 9.92
CA THR A 272 29.82 -1.10 10.93
C THR A 272 30.06 -2.46 11.59
N PRO A 273 30.45 -3.55 10.88
CA PRO A 273 30.75 -4.83 11.54
C PRO A 273 31.97 -4.75 12.47
N PHE A 274 32.98 -3.97 12.10
CA PHE A 274 34.18 -3.73 12.91
C PHE A 274 33.88 -2.86 14.13
N PHE A 275 33.05 -1.81 13.97
CA PHE A 275 32.64 -0.95 15.07
C PHE A 275 31.74 -1.68 16.07
N ILE A 276 30.81 -2.51 15.59
CA ILE A 276 29.99 -3.37 16.45
C ILE A 276 30.87 -4.40 17.19
N SER A 277 31.89 -4.96 16.53
CA SER A 277 32.84 -5.87 17.18
C SER A 277 33.74 -5.16 18.21
N PHE A 278 34.12 -3.90 17.97
CA PHE A 278 34.88 -3.06 18.91
C PHE A 278 34.05 -2.72 20.16
N VAL A 279 32.78 -2.36 19.99
CA VAL A 279 31.89 -2.04 21.12
C VAL A 279 31.56 -3.28 21.95
N ASN A 280 31.49 -4.46 21.32
CA ASN A 280 31.06 -5.70 21.99
C ASN A 280 32.19 -6.56 22.59
N LYS A 281 33.47 -6.25 22.36
CA LYS A 281 34.59 -7.00 22.96
C LYS A 281 35.59 -6.09 23.68
N MET A 282 35.62 -6.23 25.00
CA MET A 282 36.59 -5.60 25.89
C MET A 282 38.02 -6.06 25.55
N THR A 283 38.91 -5.07 25.42
CA THR A 283 40.39 -5.08 25.42
C THR A 283 41.12 -4.94 24.08
N LEU A 284 42.15 -4.09 24.11
CA LEU A 284 42.98 -3.62 22.99
C LEU A 284 43.78 -4.74 22.29
N LEU A 285 44.00 -5.86 22.98
CA LEU A 285 44.82 -6.97 22.51
C LEU A 285 44.11 -7.84 21.45
N ASP A 286 42.80 -8.01 21.59
CA ASP A 286 41.96 -8.72 20.62
C ASP A 286 41.78 -7.92 19.32
N PHE A 287 41.81 -6.59 19.42
CA PHE A 287 41.78 -5.71 18.25
C PHE A 287 43.08 -5.79 17.43
N LEU A 288 44.24 -5.81 18.10
CA LEU A 288 45.55 -5.89 17.43
C LEU A 288 45.79 -7.23 16.74
N THR A 289 45.33 -8.34 17.32
CA THR A 289 45.42 -9.67 16.69
C THR A 289 44.50 -9.80 15.48
N GLN A 290 43.34 -9.15 15.48
CA GLN A 290 42.43 -9.13 14.34
C GLN A 290 42.94 -8.24 13.20
N MET A 291 43.60 -7.11 13.51
CA MET A 291 44.31 -6.28 12.53
C MET A 291 45.43 -7.06 11.81
N GLN A 292 46.09 -7.99 12.50
CA GLN A 292 47.16 -8.80 11.94
C GLN A 292 46.68 -9.86 10.93
N SER A 293 45.40 -10.23 10.97
CA SER A 293 44.75 -11.17 10.04
C SER A 293 43.94 -10.49 8.93
N ALA A 294 43.86 -9.15 8.95
CA ALA A 294 43.10 -8.40 7.96
C ALA A 294 43.86 -8.28 6.62
N PRO A 295 43.16 -8.40 5.48
CA PRO A 295 43.77 -8.20 4.17
C PRO A 295 44.32 -6.78 4.02
N LEU A 296 45.48 -6.66 3.37
CA LEU A 296 46.28 -5.43 3.27
C LEU A 296 45.49 -4.22 2.76
N SER A 297 44.47 -4.44 1.94
CA SER A 297 43.57 -3.40 1.42
C SER A 297 42.80 -2.65 2.52
N ILE A 298 42.43 -3.34 3.60
CA ILE A 298 41.67 -2.74 4.71
C ILE A 298 42.62 -1.90 5.59
N ILE A 299 43.84 -2.38 5.81
CA ILE A 299 44.87 -1.64 6.55
C ILE A 299 45.22 -0.34 5.84
N ILE A 300 45.37 -0.39 4.51
CA ILE A 300 45.63 0.79 3.66
C ILE A 300 44.45 1.78 3.71
N ALA A 301 43.21 1.29 3.67
CA ALA A 301 42.03 2.16 3.74
C ALA A 301 41.92 2.90 5.09
N ILE A 302 42.24 2.24 6.20
CA ILE A 302 42.27 2.86 7.53
C ILE A 302 43.40 3.90 7.63
N LEU A 303 44.59 3.59 7.10
CA LEU A 303 45.72 4.53 7.05
C LEU A 303 45.40 5.78 6.22
N LEU A 304 44.79 5.61 5.05
CA LEU A 304 44.36 6.73 4.20
C LEU A 304 43.26 7.56 4.86
N PHE A 305 42.37 6.93 5.64
CA PHE A 305 41.34 7.63 6.39
C PHE A 305 41.92 8.45 7.55
N ILE A 306 42.90 7.90 8.29
CA ILE A 306 43.62 8.64 9.34
C ILE A 306 44.41 9.81 8.73
N LEU A 307 45.08 9.59 7.59
CA LEU A 307 45.79 10.64 6.87
C LEU A 307 44.84 11.74 6.36
N TYR A 308 43.67 11.37 5.87
CA TYR A 308 42.62 12.31 5.47
C TYR A 308 42.11 13.15 6.65
N ILE A 309 41.91 12.55 7.83
CA ILE A 309 41.52 13.30 9.04
C ILE A 309 42.62 14.28 9.47
N PHE A 310 43.89 13.89 9.38
CA PHE A 310 45.01 14.76 9.70
C PHE A 310 45.16 15.92 8.71
N LEU A 311 44.98 15.67 7.41
CA LEU A 311 45.07 16.69 6.37
C LEU A 311 43.87 17.67 6.37
N LYS A 312 42.74 17.28 6.97
CA LYS A 312 41.55 18.14 7.10
C LYS A 312 41.54 18.96 8.40
N LYS A 313 42.59 18.86 9.22
CA LYS A 313 42.74 19.59 10.48
C LYS A 313 43.80 20.69 10.36
N GLU A 314 43.61 21.55 9.37
CA GLU A 314 44.05 22.96 9.29
C GLU A 314 42.85 23.78 8.78
#